data_AF-D7USG5-F1
#
_entry.id   AF-D7USG5-F1
#
_cell.length_a   1.000
_cell.length_b   1.000
_cell.length_c   1.000
_cell.angle_alpha   90.00
_cell.angle_beta   90.00
_cell.angle_gamma   90.00
#
_symmetry.space_group_name_H-M   'P 1'
#
loop_
_entity.id
_entity.type
_entity.pdbx_description
1 polymer ?
#
loop_
_entity_poly.entity_id
_entity_poly.type
_entity_poly.pdbx_seq_one_letter_code
_entity_poly.pdbx_strand_id
1 'polypeptide(L)'
;MQNSLNEWKSKWIQFMSKISPEYYSEYLGSVVFYFGAEGNFANFVNNHQSMGTLVFSIVCAVLFGLYVAMANGGGNLSSAITLPLCLAGRKPWRKFPGYVIAHFLGAITASLVTYWLYYDQFNVKKTNNVFIMQMMTTYPPTSGIRKSTMFMEQFLAAFGVVFGVLAITDSENPAEHPATHVISISLMVGALLGSLGASGVFILVPDLDLAGRIISLIYAKDAGWSVLGYEYFFIPQFSLYSGGLAATIIYKLFIEFLHPNNTQSNKVDACQL
;
A
#
# COMPACT_ATOMS: atom_id res chain seq x y z
N MET A 1 -15.09 -30.38 27.01
CA MET A 1 -14.77 -29.77 25.70
C MET A 1 -14.86 -28.23 25.72
N GLN A 2 -15.91 -27.62 26.29
CA GLN A 2 -15.99 -26.15 26.46
C GLN A 2 -14.85 -25.56 27.31
N ASN A 3 -14.51 -26.21 28.43
CA ASN A 3 -13.48 -25.71 29.35
C ASN A 3 -12.07 -25.72 28.74
N SER A 4 -11.71 -26.76 27.98
CA SER A 4 -10.42 -26.83 27.28
C SER A 4 -10.32 -25.80 26.14
N LEU A 5 -11.44 -25.49 25.47
CA LEU A 5 -11.49 -24.50 24.41
C LEU A 5 -11.36 -23.07 24.95
N ASN A 6 -11.99 -22.80 26.10
CA ASN A 6 -11.87 -21.53 26.81
C ASN A 6 -10.46 -21.31 27.37
N GLU A 7 -9.83 -22.37 27.88
CA GLU A 7 -8.45 -22.31 28.39
C GLU A 7 -7.45 -22.07 27.25
N TRP A 8 -7.60 -22.76 26.12
CA TRP A 8 -6.81 -22.52 24.91
C TRP A 8 -6.99 -21.09 24.40
N LYS A 9 -8.23 -20.60 24.32
CA LYS A 9 -8.54 -19.23 23.90
C LYS A 9 -7.87 -18.20 24.81
N SER A 10 -7.90 -18.41 26.13
CA SER A 10 -7.22 -17.52 27.09
C SER A 10 -5.71 -17.50 26.89
N LYS A 11 -5.08 -18.68 26.76
CA LYS A 11 -3.64 -18.79 26.47
C LYS A 11 -3.26 -18.12 25.14
N TRP A 12 -4.10 -18.29 24.12
CA TRP A 12 -3.91 -17.66 22.81
C TRP A 12 -4.02 -16.14 22.88
N ILE A 13 -5.03 -15.60 23.58
CA ILE A 13 -5.17 -14.16 23.79
C ILE A 13 -3.97 -13.60 24.56
N GLN A 14 -3.49 -14.28 25.60
CA GLN A 14 -2.30 -13.87 26.35
C GLN A 14 -1.00 -13.90 25.52
N PHE A 15 -0.90 -14.83 24.56
CA PHE A 15 0.22 -14.84 23.62
C PHE A 15 0.10 -13.67 22.65
N MET A 16 -1.07 -13.50 22.03
CA MET A 16 -1.32 -12.45 21.05
C MET A 16 -1.23 -11.05 21.66
N SER A 17 -1.55 -10.87 22.94
CA SER A 17 -1.43 -9.56 23.62
C SER A 17 0.02 -9.09 23.78
N LYS A 18 1.01 -9.97 23.60
CA LYS A 18 2.43 -9.58 23.54
C LYS A 18 2.79 -8.85 22.25
N ILE A 19 2.00 -9.05 21.19
CA ILE A 19 2.13 -8.38 19.89
C ILE A 19 1.01 -7.33 19.81
N SER A 20 1.29 -6.11 19.32
CA SER A 20 0.21 -5.15 19.15
C SER A 20 -0.82 -5.70 18.15
N PRO A 21 -2.12 -5.79 18.50
CA PRO A 21 -3.17 -6.21 17.57
C PRO A 21 -3.17 -5.42 16.25
N GLU A 22 -2.71 -4.17 16.31
CA GLU A 22 -2.50 -3.29 15.16
C GLU A 22 -1.61 -3.93 14.11
N TYR A 23 -0.45 -4.46 14.50
CA TYR A 23 0.54 -5.01 13.57
C TYR A 23 0.05 -6.31 12.93
N TYR A 24 -0.67 -7.15 13.68
CA TYR A 24 -1.23 -8.37 13.13
C TYR A 24 -2.36 -8.08 12.12
N SER A 25 -3.23 -7.11 12.43
CA SER A 25 -4.27 -6.66 11.50
C SER A 25 -3.68 -6.07 10.22
N GLU A 26 -2.64 -5.23 10.31
CA GLU A 26 -1.95 -4.70 9.12
C GLU A 26 -1.26 -5.78 8.32
N TYR A 27 -0.59 -6.74 8.99
CA TYR A 27 0.02 -7.88 8.32
C TYR A 27 -1.02 -8.69 7.53
N LEU A 28 -2.12 -9.09 8.16
CA LEU A 28 -3.17 -9.86 7.50
C LEU A 28 -3.85 -9.09 6.37
N GLY A 29 -4.16 -7.81 6.59
CA GLY A 29 -4.75 -6.96 5.56
C GLY A 29 -3.82 -6.79 4.37
N SER A 30 -2.51 -6.65 4.64
CA SER A 30 -1.48 -6.58 3.61
C SER A 30 -1.39 -7.88 2.82
N VAL A 31 -1.43 -9.05 3.48
CA VAL A 31 -1.47 -10.34 2.79
C VAL A 31 -2.67 -10.42 1.84
N VAL A 32 -3.87 -10.06 2.30
CA VAL A 32 -5.09 -10.11 1.49
C VAL A 32 -5.01 -9.17 0.29
N PHE A 33 -4.60 -7.91 0.52
CA PHE A 33 -4.46 -6.93 -0.55
C PHE A 33 -3.41 -7.37 -1.58
N TYR A 34 -2.19 -7.65 -1.14
CA TYR A 34 -1.09 -7.94 -2.05
C TYR A 34 -1.28 -9.25 -2.80
N PHE A 35 -1.77 -10.31 -2.15
CA PHE A 35 -2.07 -11.58 -2.83
C PHE A 35 -3.10 -11.37 -3.93
N GLY A 36 -4.16 -10.60 -3.65
CA GLY A 36 -5.15 -10.22 -4.65
C GLY A 36 -4.51 -9.41 -5.79
N ALA A 37 -3.71 -8.40 -5.49
CA ALA A 37 -3.06 -7.57 -6.51
C ALA A 37 -2.12 -8.36 -7.42
N GLU A 38 -1.20 -9.14 -6.85
CA GLU A 38 -0.25 -9.97 -7.59
C GLU A 38 -0.96 -11.04 -8.42
N GLY A 39 -1.95 -11.75 -7.86
CA GLY A 39 -2.72 -12.76 -8.59
C GLY A 39 -3.52 -12.17 -9.75
N ASN A 40 -4.09 -10.96 -9.58
CA ASN A 40 -4.76 -10.26 -10.68
C ASN A 40 -3.78 -9.84 -11.77
N PHE A 41 -2.58 -9.37 -11.42
CA PHE A 41 -1.55 -9.06 -12.39
C PHE A 41 -1.07 -10.32 -13.14
N ALA A 42 -0.89 -11.43 -12.42
CA ALA A 42 -0.55 -12.72 -13.00
C ALA A 42 -1.57 -13.15 -14.05
N ASN A 43 -2.87 -13.01 -13.75
CA ASN A 43 -3.96 -13.31 -14.68
C ASN A 43 -4.04 -12.33 -15.84
N PHE A 44 -3.82 -11.03 -15.59
CA PHE A 44 -3.81 -10.00 -16.63
C PHE A 44 -2.86 -10.36 -17.75
N VAL A 45 -1.66 -10.80 -17.42
CA VAL A 45 -0.68 -11.12 -18.46
C VAL A 45 -0.77 -12.57 -18.94
N ASN A 46 -1.05 -13.55 -18.06
CA ASN A 46 -1.15 -14.94 -18.51
C ASN A 46 -2.37 -15.21 -19.39
N ASN A 47 -3.48 -14.51 -19.12
CA ASN A 47 -4.79 -14.74 -19.73
C ASN A 47 -5.29 -13.53 -20.53
N HIS A 48 -4.45 -12.49 -20.74
CA HIS A 48 -4.78 -11.30 -21.52
C HIS A 48 -6.06 -10.60 -21.05
N GLN A 49 -6.23 -10.42 -19.73
CA GLN A 49 -7.40 -9.71 -19.21
C GLN A 49 -7.41 -8.25 -19.64
N SER A 50 -8.59 -7.63 -19.67
CA SER A 50 -8.69 -6.20 -19.94
C SER A 50 -8.09 -5.37 -18.81
N MET A 51 -7.58 -4.17 -19.13
CA MET A 51 -7.10 -3.23 -18.11
C MET A 51 -8.21 -2.86 -17.11
N GLY A 52 -9.46 -2.71 -17.58
CA GLY A 52 -10.59 -2.42 -16.70
C GLY A 52 -10.87 -3.53 -15.68
N THR A 53 -10.72 -4.80 -16.10
CA THR A 53 -10.83 -5.95 -15.19
C THR A 53 -9.70 -5.95 -14.16
N LEU A 54 -8.45 -5.70 -14.58
CA LEU A 54 -7.31 -5.61 -13.67
C LEU A 54 -7.54 -4.54 -12.60
N VAL A 55 -7.90 -3.32 -13.01
CA VAL A 55 -8.14 -2.20 -12.09
C VAL A 55 -9.28 -2.53 -11.12
N PHE A 56 -10.41 -3.03 -11.61
CA PHE A 56 -11.54 -3.39 -10.76
C PHE A 56 -11.16 -4.47 -9.72
N SER A 57 -10.44 -5.51 -10.14
CA SER A 57 -10.03 -6.57 -9.21
C SER A 57 -9.01 -6.09 -8.18
N ILE A 58 -8.12 -5.16 -8.52
CA ILE A 58 -7.23 -4.51 -7.55
C ILE A 58 -8.02 -3.65 -6.57
N VAL A 59 -9.04 -2.90 -7.03
CA VAL A 59 -9.94 -2.15 -6.14
C VAL A 59 -10.60 -3.07 -5.11
N CYS A 60 -11.10 -4.22 -5.54
CA CYS A 60 -11.65 -5.24 -4.64
C CYS A 60 -10.59 -5.77 -3.66
N ALA A 61 -9.36 -6.04 -4.12
CA ALA A 61 -8.29 -6.50 -3.25
C ALA A 61 -7.92 -5.45 -2.17
N VAL A 62 -7.83 -4.17 -2.54
CA VAL A 62 -7.63 -3.05 -1.61
C VAL A 62 -8.78 -2.98 -0.61
N LEU A 63 -10.03 -3.06 -1.08
CA LEU A 63 -11.22 -3.00 -0.24
C LEU A 63 -11.20 -4.09 0.84
N PHE A 64 -10.95 -5.36 0.47
CA PHE A 64 -10.92 -6.45 1.45
C PHE A 64 -9.70 -6.40 2.36
N GLY A 65 -8.52 -6.00 1.85
CA GLY A 65 -7.35 -5.76 2.70
C GLY A 65 -7.61 -4.68 3.73
N LEU A 66 -8.26 -3.58 3.33
CA LEU A 66 -8.64 -2.49 4.22
C LEU A 66 -9.62 -2.95 5.29
N TYR A 67 -10.66 -3.71 4.92
CA TYR A 67 -11.60 -4.28 5.89
C TYR A 67 -10.90 -5.11 6.98
N VAL A 68 -9.91 -5.91 6.60
CA VAL A 68 -9.13 -6.73 7.54
C VAL A 68 -8.22 -5.87 8.43
N ALA A 69 -7.49 -4.92 7.83
CA ALA A 69 -6.54 -4.09 8.56
C ALA A 69 -7.23 -3.05 9.46
N MET A 70 -8.40 -2.53 9.08
CA MET A 70 -9.15 -1.56 9.89
C MET A 70 -9.63 -2.14 11.22
N ALA A 71 -9.76 -3.46 11.37
CA ALA A 71 -10.21 -4.09 12.60
C ALA A 71 -9.40 -3.65 13.84
N ASN A 72 -8.08 -3.50 13.70
CA ASN A 72 -7.23 -2.96 14.77
C ASN A 72 -6.07 -2.09 14.27
N GLY A 73 -5.61 -2.26 13.03
CA GLY A 73 -4.41 -1.60 12.48
C GLY A 73 -4.64 -0.16 12.01
N GLY A 74 -5.88 0.17 11.67
CA GLY A 74 -6.24 1.46 11.09
C GLY A 74 -6.13 1.52 9.57
N GLY A 75 -5.82 0.40 8.90
CA GLY A 75 -5.97 0.27 7.45
C GLY A 75 -4.87 0.96 6.65
N ASN A 76 -3.62 0.96 7.12
CA ASN A 76 -2.54 1.63 6.41
C ASN A 76 -2.08 0.83 5.19
N LEU A 77 -1.91 -0.48 5.33
CA LEU A 77 -1.51 -1.44 4.28
C LEU A 77 -0.25 -1.07 3.49
N SER A 78 0.54 -0.12 3.95
CA SER A 78 1.71 0.41 3.25
C SER A 78 2.51 1.34 4.17
N SER A 79 3.83 1.23 4.13
CA SER A 79 4.72 2.18 4.78
C SER A 79 4.67 3.56 4.13
N ALA A 80 4.37 3.65 2.81
CA ALA A 80 4.18 4.92 2.11
C ALA A 80 2.92 5.67 2.54
N ILE A 81 1.98 5.00 3.21
CA ILE A 81 0.81 5.65 3.84
C ILE A 81 1.11 5.93 5.32
N THR A 82 1.74 4.97 6.02
CA THR A 82 2.03 5.09 7.45
C THR A 82 2.96 6.26 7.76
N LEU A 83 4.02 6.46 6.97
CA LEU A 83 4.98 7.54 7.20
C LEU A 83 4.30 8.93 7.10
N PRO A 84 3.55 9.25 6.02
CA PRO A 84 2.73 10.45 5.96
C PRO A 84 1.75 10.62 7.12
N LEU A 85 1.06 9.56 7.56
CA LEU A 85 0.17 9.65 8.71
C LEU A 85 0.91 9.96 10.02
N CYS A 86 2.14 9.47 10.20
CA CYS A 86 3.00 9.86 11.31
C CYS A 86 3.41 11.34 11.22
N LEU A 87 3.78 11.82 10.02
CA LEU A 87 4.11 13.23 9.76
C LEU A 87 2.90 14.15 9.98
N ALA A 88 1.71 13.69 9.63
CA ALA A 88 0.46 14.41 9.84
C ALA A 88 0.10 14.53 11.32
N GLY A 89 0.68 13.70 12.20
CA GLY A 89 0.31 13.60 13.61
C GLY A 89 -0.86 12.64 13.87
N ARG A 90 -1.31 11.90 12.85
CA ARG A 90 -2.42 10.95 12.92
C ARG A 90 -1.99 9.59 13.51
N LYS A 91 -0.68 9.29 13.54
CA LYS A 91 -0.12 8.08 14.18
C LYS A 91 1.17 8.35 14.96
N PRO A 92 1.39 7.68 16.10
CA PRO A 92 2.60 7.87 16.89
C PRO A 92 3.83 7.28 16.20
N TRP A 93 4.88 8.10 16.08
CA TRP A 93 6.17 7.73 15.46
C TRP A 93 6.80 6.45 16.03
N ARG A 94 6.64 6.18 17.33
CA ARG A 94 7.17 4.97 17.97
C ARG A 94 6.62 3.67 17.37
N LYS A 95 5.42 3.71 16.79
CA LYS A 95 4.80 2.53 16.17
C LYS A 95 5.22 2.32 14.73
N PHE A 96 5.76 3.35 14.06
CA PHE A 96 6.11 3.31 12.65
C PHE A 96 6.97 2.08 12.26
N PRO A 97 8.05 1.72 12.98
CA PRO A 97 8.85 0.54 12.62
C PRO A 97 8.06 -0.77 12.64
N GLY A 98 7.12 -0.92 13.59
CA GLY A 98 6.28 -2.12 13.69
C GLY A 98 5.31 -2.25 12.52
N TYR A 99 4.74 -1.13 12.05
CA TYR A 99 3.91 -1.09 10.83
C TYR A 99 4.72 -1.45 9.59
N VAL A 100 5.93 -0.89 9.42
CA VAL A 100 6.80 -1.21 8.28
C VAL A 100 7.11 -2.70 8.22
N ILE A 101 7.46 -3.31 9.37
CA ILE A 101 7.71 -4.75 9.46
C ILE A 101 6.44 -5.54 9.11
N ALA A 102 5.27 -5.14 9.60
CA ALA A 102 4.01 -5.82 9.32
C ALA A 102 3.65 -5.81 7.82
N HIS A 103 3.73 -4.65 7.16
CA HIS A 103 3.46 -4.55 5.72
C HIS A 103 4.47 -5.36 4.91
N PHE A 104 5.75 -5.25 5.24
CA PHE A 104 6.82 -5.95 4.52
C PHE A 104 6.73 -7.48 4.67
N LEU A 105 6.43 -7.99 5.87
CA LEU A 105 6.16 -9.42 6.06
C LEU A 105 4.89 -9.87 5.33
N GLY A 106 3.86 -9.02 5.28
CA GLY A 106 2.65 -9.27 4.52
C GLY A 106 2.92 -9.38 3.03
N ALA A 107 3.75 -8.48 2.50
CA ALA A 107 4.23 -8.50 1.12
C ALA A 107 5.02 -9.77 0.80
N ILE A 108 6.02 -10.12 1.62
CA ILE A 108 6.78 -11.37 1.45
C ILE A 108 5.85 -12.59 1.43
N THR A 109 4.88 -12.65 2.35
CA THR A 109 3.99 -13.79 2.46
C THR A 109 3.07 -13.90 1.25
N ALA A 110 2.44 -12.80 0.84
CA ALA A 110 1.63 -12.74 -0.37
C ALA A 110 2.45 -13.17 -1.59
N SER A 111 3.64 -12.58 -1.75
CA SER A 111 4.59 -12.90 -2.81
C SER A 111 4.92 -14.38 -2.89
N LEU A 112 5.29 -15.01 -1.77
CA LEU A 112 5.60 -16.44 -1.72
C LEU A 112 4.40 -17.32 -2.07
N VAL A 113 3.21 -16.97 -1.57
CA VAL A 113 1.97 -17.71 -1.84
C VAL A 113 1.59 -17.60 -3.31
N THR A 114 1.65 -16.40 -3.90
CA THR A 114 1.37 -16.18 -5.32
C THR A 114 2.39 -16.94 -6.17
N TYR A 115 3.68 -16.84 -5.86
CA TYR A 115 4.71 -17.58 -6.58
C TYR A 115 4.46 -19.09 -6.55
N TRP A 116 4.15 -19.66 -5.38
CA TRP A 116 3.84 -21.07 -5.25
C TRP A 116 2.61 -21.48 -6.04
N LEU A 117 1.55 -20.66 -6.02
CA LEU A 117 0.31 -20.91 -6.76
C LEU A 117 0.52 -20.91 -8.28
N TYR A 118 1.40 -20.04 -8.79
CA TYR A 118 1.68 -19.89 -10.22
C TYR A 118 2.91 -20.67 -10.69
N TYR A 119 3.55 -21.44 -9.80
CA TYR A 119 4.81 -22.16 -10.06
C TYR A 119 4.76 -23.03 -11.32
N ASP A 120 3.72 -23.86 -11.45
CA ASP A 120 3.56 -24.74 -12.62
C ASP A 120 3.36 -23.96 -13.91
N GLN A 121 2.65 -22.82 -13.87
CA GLN A 121 2.45 -21.98 -15.05
C GLN A 121 3.77 -21.36 -15.52
N PHE A 122 4.64 -20.95 -14.59
CA PHE A 122 5.97 -20.44 -14.91
C PHE A 122 6.85 -21.51 -15.56
N ASN A 123 6.80 -22.75 -15.04
CA ASN A 123 7.56 -23.88 -15.58
C ASN A 123 7.07 -24.32 -16.96
N VAL A 124 5.75 -24.45 -17.14
CA VAL A 124 5.14 -24.94 -18.40
C VAL A 124 5.35 -23.94 -19.53
N LYS A 125 5.17 -22.64 -19.28
CA LYS A 125 5.29 -21.61 -20.31
C LYS A 125 6.73 -21.17 -20.59
N LYS A 126 7.74 -21.76 -19.93
CA LYS A 126 9.15 -21.31 -19.94
C LYS A 126 9.24 -19.79 -19.76
N THR A 127 8.46 -19.30 -18.81
CA THR A 127 8.18 -17.89 -18.70
C THR A 127 9.45 -17.12 -18.37
N ASN A 128 9.71 -16.04 -19.09
CA ASN A 128 10.89 -15.22 -18.85
C ASN A 128 10.89 -14.71 -17.41
N ASN A 129 12.04 -14.73 -16.74
CA ASN A 129 12.21 -14.24 -15.37
C ASN A 129 11.60 -12.84 -15.16
N VAL A 130 11.71 -11.96 -16.18
CA VAL A 130 11.13 -10.62 -16.20
C VAL A 130 9.61 -10.63 -16.00
N PHE A 131 8.91 -11.64 -16.52
CA PHE A 131 7.46 -11.74 -16.35
C PHE A 131 7.07 -12.10 -14.92
N ILE A 132 7.81 -13.04 -14.31
CA ILE A 132 7.61 -13.41 -12.92
C ILE A 132 7.90 -12.20 -12.00
N MET A 133 8.86 -11.35 -12.37
CA MET A 133 9.12 -10.08 -11.67
C MET A 133 7.95 -9.12 -11.73
N GLN A 134 7.36 -8.91 -12.91
CA GLN A 134 6.31 -7.90 -13.09
C GLN A 134 5.05 -8.20 -12.26
N MET A 135 4.82 -9.46 -11.90
CA MET A 135 3.73 -9.85 -11.00
C MET A 135 3.90 -9.31 -9.58
N MET A 136 5.15 -9.19 -9.10
CA MET A 136 5.47 -8.99 -7.69
C MET A 136 6.22 -7.67 -7.44
N THR A 137 6.71 -7.03 -8.50
CA THR A 137 7.54 -5.82 -8.47
C THR A 137 7.16 -4.88 -9.59
N THR A 138 7.53 -3.60 -9.44
CA THR A 138 7.52 -2.69 -10.57
C THR A 138 8.71 -2.98 -11.47
N TYR A 139 8.45 -2.98 -12.77
CA TYR A 139 9.47 -3.09 -13.80
C TYR A 139 9.25 -1.94 -14.79
N PRO A 140 10.31 -1.28 -15.26
CA PRO A 140 10.16 -0.22 -16.24
C PRO A 140 9.54 -0.78 -17.52
N PRO A 141 8.74 0.02 -18.23
CA PRO A 141 8.25 -0.33 -19.56
C PRO A 141 9.41 -0.59 -20.52
N THR A 142 9.13 -1.42 -21.53
CA THR A 142 10.10 -1.85 -22.55
C THR A 142 10.49 -0.76 -23.55
N SER A 143 9.92 0.45 -23.48
CA SER A 143 10.18 1.56 -24.42
C SER A 143 10.68 2.81 -23.70
N GLY A 144 11.33 3.71 -24.45
CA GLY A 144 12.16 4.87 -24.03
C GLY A 144 11.50 5.97 -23.18
N ILE A 145 10.74 5.59 -22.17
CA ILE A 145 10.22 6.48 -21.13
C ILE A 145 11.39 6.92 -20.26
N ARG A 146 11.40 8.22 -19.94
CA ARG A 146 12.45 8.80 -19.11
C ARG A 146 12.26 8.40 -17.65
N LYS A 147 13.37 8.17 -16.92
CA LYS A 147 13.36 7.91 -15.47
C LYS A 147 12.58 8.98 -14.70
N SER A 148 12.66 10.24 -15.12
CA SER A 148 11.90 11.35 -14.52
C SER A 148 10.40 11.21 -14.71
N THR A 149 9.92 10.69 -15.85
CA THR A 149 8.50 10.43 -16.08
C THR A 149 8.01 9.30 -15.18
N MET A 150 8.77 8.20 -15.07
CA MET A 150 8.46 7.08 -14.17
C MET A 150 8.40 7.54 -12.70
N PHE A 151 9.35 8.40 -12.30
CA PHE A 151 9.35 8.99 -10.97
C PHE A 151 8.10 9.85 -10.75
N MET A 152 7.79 10.78 -11.66
CA MET A 152 6.65 11.70 -11.49
C MET A 152 5.31 10.99 -11.47
N GLU A 153 5.14 9.92 -12.23
CA GLU A 153 3.90 9.14 -12.23
C GLU A 153 3.65 8.47 -10.88
N GLN A 154 4.67 7.83 -10.30
CA GLN A 154 4.57 7.24 -8.96
C GLN A 154 4.42 8.29 -7.87
N PHE A 155 5.02 9.47 -8.05
CA PHE A 155 4.96 10.58 -7.10
C PHE A 155 3.53 11.09 -7.01
N LEU A 156 2.92 11.36 -8.17
CA LEU A 156 1.55 11.85 -8.25
C LEU A 156 0.54 10.81 -7.78
N ALA A 157 0.82 9.53 -8.01
CA ALA A 157 -0.04 8.46 -7.53
C ALA A 157 -0.01 8.36 -6.00
N ALA A 158 1.19 8.35 -5.38
CA ALA A 158 1.31 8.38 -3.91
C ALA A 158 0.75 9.67 -3.30
N PHE A 159 0.98 10.81 -3.97
CA PHE A 159 0.39 12.09 -3.58
C PHE A 159 -1.13 11.99 -3.53
N GLY A 160 -1.77 11.51 -4.61
CA GLY A 160 -3.22 11.37 -4.69
C GLY A 160 -3.79 10.44 -3.63
N VAL A 161 -3.15 9.27 -3.40
CA VAL A 161 -3.57 8.32 -2.37
C VAL A 161 -3.50 8.96 -0.98
N VAL A 162 -2.36 9.54 -0.61
CA VAL A 162 -2.18 10.11 0.73
C VAL A 162 -3.06 11.33 0.94
N PHE A 163 -3.15 12.21 -0.06
CA PHE A 163 -4.00 13.40 0.01
C PHE A 163 -5.46 13.03 0.20
N GLY A 164 -5.95 12.05 -0.56
CA GLY A 164 -7.32 11.59 -0.43
C GLY A 164 -7.57 10.77 0.84
N VAL A 165 -6.60 9.98 1.33
CA VAL A 165 -6.71 9.34 2.66
C VAL A 165 -6.86 10.39 3.75
N LEU A 166 -6.05 11.46 3.72
CA LEU A 166 -6.18 12.56 4.67
C LEU A 166 -7.57 13.21 4.57
N ALA A 167 -8.03 13.52 3.35
CA ALA A 167 -9.34 14.13 3.11
C ALA A 167 -10.54 13.25 3.53
N ILE A 168 -10.47 11.94 3.26
CA ILE A 168 -11.54 10.98 3.56
C ILE A 168 -11.62 10.70 5.06
N THR A 169 -10.49 10.75 5.77
CA THR A 169 -10.43 10.45 7.21
C THR A 169 -10.45 11.70 8.09
N ASP A 170 -10.72 12.86 7.51
CA ASP A 170 -10.75 14.12 8.24
C ASP A 170 -12.12 14.40 8.84
N SER A 171 -12.23 14.35 10.17
CA SER A 171 -13.50 14.54 10.87
C SER A 171 -14.10 15.94 10.73
N GLU A 172 -13.30 16.92 10.28
CA GLU A 172 -13.74 18.29 10.02
C GLU A 172 -14.22 18.48 8.57
N ASN A 173 -14.02 17.48 7.69
CA ASN A 173 -14.53 17.51 6.34
C ASN A 173 -16.03 17.13 6.35
N PRO A 174 -16.96 18.00 5.87
CA PRO A 174 -18.39 17.72 5.92
C PRO A 174 -18.85 16.48 5.14
N ALA A 175 -18.03 16.01 4.19
CA ALA A 175 -18.30 14.80 3.42
C ALA A 175 -17.81 13.51 4.11
N GLU A 176 -17.10 13.62 5.24
CA GLU A 176 -16.53 12.51 5.97
C GLU A 176 -17.62 11.68 6.66
N HIS A 177 -17.47 10.36 6.59
CA HIS A 177 -18.28 9.43 7.39
C HIS A 177 -17.49 8.13 7.62
N PRO A 178 -17.27 7.68 8.87
CA PRO A 178 -16.39 6.53 9.16
C PRO A 178 -16.78 5.25 8.42
N ALA A 179 -18.08 4.99 8.27
CA ALA A 179 -18.58 3.81 7.56
C ALA A 179 -18.23 3.77 6.07
N THR A 180 -17.85 4.90 5.45
CA THR A 180 -17.52 4.97 4.03
C THR A 180 -16.02 4.94 3.76
N HIS A 181 -15.16 5.02 4.79
CA HIS A 181 -13.70 5.10 4.61
C HIS A 181 -13.16 3.99 3.72
N VAL A 182 -13.52 2.73 4.00
CA VAL A 182 -13.03 1.57 3.24
C VAL A 182 -13.35 1.70 1.75
N ILE A 183 -14.63 1.94 1.44
CA ILE A 183 -15.09 1.97 0.05
C ILE A 183 -14.54 3.19 -0.68
N SER A 184 -14.55 4.37 -0.06
CA SER A 184 -14.04 5.61 -0.63
C SER A 184 -12.55 5.53 -0.95
N ILE A 185 -11.74 4.99 -0.03
CA ILE A 185 -10.29 4.81 -0.24
C ILE A 185 -10.06 3.82 -1.39
N SER A 186 -10.78 2.69 -1.42
CA SER A 186 -10.63 1.70 -2.49
C SER A 186 -11.00 2.24 -3.88
N LEU A 187 -12.10 3.00 -3.99
CA LEU A 187 -12.55 3.62 -5.24
C LEU A 187 -11.59 4.72 -5.71
N MET A 188 -11.07 5.52 -4.78
CA MET A 188 -10.03 6.51 -5.07
C MET A 188 -8.77 5.84 -5.64
N VAL A 189 -8.31 4.75 -5.03
CA VAL A 189 -7.19 3.97 -5.57
C VAL A 189 -7.52 3.49 -6.98
N GLY A 190 -8.74 2.98 -7.22
CA GLY A 190 -9.23 2.62 -8.55
C GLY A 190 -9.18 3.74 -9.59
N ALA A 191 -9.64 4.94 -9.22
CA ALA A 191 -9.62 6.11 -10.08
C ALA A 191 -8.20 6.51 -10.45
N LEU A 192 -7.27 6.48 -9.48
CA LEU A 192 -5.85 6.73 -9.72
C LEU A 192 -5.24 5.65 -10.61
N LEU A 193 -5.55 4.37 -10.36
CA LEU A 193 -5.06 3.26 -11.17
C LEU A 193 -5.53 3.36 -12.64
N GLY A 194 -6.77 3.81 -12.86
CA GLY A 194 -7.30 4.02 -14.21
C GLY A 194 -6.76 5.27 -14.92
N SER A 195 -6.25 6.25 -14.16
CA SER A 195 -5.79 7.54 -14.69
C SER A 195 -4.26 7.63 -14.84
N LEU A 196 -3.54 6.90 -13.99
CA LEU A 196 -2.08 6.86 -13.90
C LEU A 196 -1.66 5.42 -14.21
N GLY A 197 -1.06 5.22 -15.38
CA GLY A 197 -0.57 3.92 -15.85
C GLY A 197 0.05 4.00 -17.25
N ALA A 198 0.35 5.20 -17.74
CA ALA A 198 0.84 5.45 -19.08
C ALA A 198 2.26 4.90 -19.28
N SER A 199 3.03 4.74 -18.20
CA SER A 199 4.32 4.05 -18.22
C SER A 199 4.23 2.54 -18.00
N GLY A 200 3.04 1.95 -17.91
CA GLY A 200 2.85 0.50 -18.04
C GLY A 200 3.04 -0.33 -16.77
N VAL A 201 3.59 0.20 -15.67
CA VAL A 201 3.58 -0.48 -14.36
C VAL A 201 3.64 0.56 -13.23
N PHE A 202 2.72 0.46 -12.27
CA PHE A 202 2.77 1.26 -11.05
C PHE A 202 2.32 0.39 -9.87
N ILE A 203 3.16 0.38 -8.84
CA ILE A 203 2.81 -0.18 -7.54
C ILE A 203 2.79 1.01 -6.60
N LEU A 204 1.67 1.19 -5.89
CA LEU A 204 1.48 2.29 -4.92
C LEU A 204 2.13 1.99 -3.56
N VAL A 205 2.94 0.93 -3.49
CA VAL A 205 3.36 0.29 -2.25
C VAL A 205 4.85 -0.08 -2.33
N PRO A 206 5.74 0.69 -1.66
CA PRO A 206 7.17 0.39 -1.67
C PRO A 206 7.48 -0.97 -1.03
N ASP A 207 6.67 -1.40 -0.05
CA ASP A 207 6.85 -2.67 0.66
C ASP A 207 6.69 -3.87 -0.29
N LEU A 208 5.72 -3.81 -1.20
CA LEU A 208 5.48 -4.84 -2.22
C LEU A 208 6.63 -4.91 -3.22
N ASP A 209 7.08 -3.75 -3.71
CA ASP A 209 8.19 -3.68 -4.65
C ASP A 209 9.48 -4.26 -4.06
N LEU A 210 9.83 -3.86 -2.83
CA LEU A 210 11.01 -4.37 -2.15
C LEU A 210 10.90 -5.87 -1.84
N ALA A 211 9.73 -6.33 -1.38
CA ALA A 211 9.50 -7.74 -1.08
C ALA A 211 9.63 -8.60 -2.34
N GLY A 212 8.96 -8.23 -3.43
CA GLY A 212 9.05 -8.94 -4.70
C GLY A 212 10.48 -8.98 -5.24
N ARG A 213 11.26 -7.89 -5.08
CA ARG A 213 12.69 -7.87 -5.47
C ARG A 213 13.52 -8.81 -4.61
N ILE A 214 13.28 -8.88 -3.31
CA ILE A 214 14.00 -9.83 -2.44
C ILE A 214 13.65 -11.27 -2.81
N ILE A 215 12.36 -11.55 -2.97
CA ILE A 215 11.88 -12.88 -3.37
C ILE A 215 12.41 -13.25 -4.77
N SER A 216 12.60 -12.28 -5.66
CA SER A 216 13.21 -12.52 -6.97
C SER A 216 14.58 -13.15 -6.95
N LEU A 217 15.38 -12.89 -5.91
CA LEU A 217 16.71 -13.47 -5.79
C LEU A 217 16.67 -15.01 -5.74
N ILE A 218 15.53 -15.58 -5.31
CA ILE A 218 15.33 -17.02 -5.20
C ILE A 218 15.17 -17.67 -6.58
N TYR A 219 14.45 -17.04 -7.52
CA TYR A 219 14.02 -17.70 -8.78
C TYR A 219 14.41 -16.94 -10.06
N ALA A 220 14.58 -15.63 -9.99
CA ALA A 220 15.00 -14.78 -11.11
C ALA A 220 16.42 -14.23 -10.96
N LYS A 221 17.14 -14.62 -9.89
CA LYS A 221 18.48 -14.13 -9.54
C LYS A 221 18.48 -12.60 -9.43
N ASP A 222 19.47 -11.93 -9.99
CA ASP A 222 19.64 -10.49 -9.94
C ASP A 222 18.72 -9.74 -10.93
N ALA A 223 17.90 -10.42 -11.74
CA ALA A 223 17.07 -9.77 -12.75
C ALA A 223 16.04 -8.78 -12.17
N GLY A 224 15.56 -9.03 -10.94
CA GLY A 224 14.70 -8.08 -10.22
C GLY A 224 15.45 -6.83 -9.74
N TRP A 225 16.78 -6.84 -9.74
CA TRP A 225 17.63 -5.76 -9.23
C TRP A 225 18.40 -5.05 -10.31
N SER A 226 18.96 -5.76 -11.30
CA SER A 226 19.88 -5.23 -12.32
C SER A 226 19.24 -4.31 -13.37
N VAL A 227 17.94 -4.06 -13.22
CA VAL A 227 17.11 -3.21 -14.07
C VAL A 227 17.62 -1.78 -14.14
N LEU A 228 17.81 -1.26 -15.35
CA LEU A 228 18.40 0.07 -15.61
C LEU A 228 19.73 0.29 -14.85
N GLY A 229 20.56 -0.75 -14.71
CA GLY A 229 21.83 -0.65 -13.98
C GLY A 229 21.64 -0.50 -12.47
N TYR A 230 20.65 -1.19 -11.90
CA TYR A 230 20.26 -1.12 -10.48
C TYR A 230 19.58 0.18 -10.03
N GLU A 231 19.39 1.14 -10.95
CA GLU A 231 18.81 2.43 -10.60
C GLU A 231 17.30 2.40 -10.43
N TYR A 232 16.61 1.47 -11.10
CA TYR A 232 15.15 1.49 -11.12
C TYR A 232 14.56 1.24 -9.73
N PHE A 233 15.21 0.44 -8.88
CA PHE A 233 14.80 0.18 -7.50
C PHE A 233 14.56 1.46 -6.68
N PHE A 234 15.34 2.51 -6.92
CA PHE A 234 15.20 3.76 -6.19
C PHE A 234 13.94 4.53 -6.57
N ILE A 235 13.43 4.35 -7.79
CA ILE A 235 12.27 5.09 -8.28
C ILE A 235 11.02 4.79 -7.45
N PRO A 236 10.53 3.55 -7.32
CA PRO A 236 9.35 3.26 -6.51
C PRO A 236 9.56 3.59 -5.04
N GLN A 237 10.76 3.37 -4.51
CA GLN A 237 11.01 3.67 -3.09
C GLN A 237 10.93 5.17 -2.80
N PHE A 238 11.72 5.99 -3.49
CA PHE A 238 11.82 7.42 -3.19
C PHE A 238 10.64 8.22 -3.73
N SER A 239 10.07 7.82 -4.86
CA SER A 239 8.94 8.52 -5.45
C SER A 239 7.69 8.42 -4.56
N LEU A 240 7.37 7.22 -4.08
CA LEU A 240 6.17 7.00 -3.27
C LEU A 240 6.26 7.76 -1.93
N TYR A 241 7.39 7.73 -1.23
CA TYR A 241 7.55 8.47 0.02
C TYR A 241 7.55 9.99 -0.17
N SER A 242 8.21 10.50 -1.22
CA SER A 242 8.24 11.93 -1.51
C SER A 242 6.87 12.47 -1.91
N GLY A 243 6.08 11.70 -2.69
CA GLY A 243 4.70 12.02 -3.03
C GLY A 243 3.80 12.09 -1.78
N GLY A 244 3.90 11.10 -0.89
CA GLY A 244 3.16 11.08 0.36
C GLY A 244 3.52 12.24 1.31
N LEU A 245 4.81 12.57 1.42
CA LEU A 245 5.27 13.73 2.18
C LEU A 245 4.69 15.03 1.63
N ALA A 246 4.77 15.24 0.31
CA ALA A 246 4.23 16.41 -0.34
C ALA A 246 2.70 16.54 -0.13
N ALA A 247 1.96 15.43 -0.23
CA ALA A 247 0.54 15.40 0.06
C ALA A 247 0.22 15.82 1.49
N THR A 248 0.96 15.33 2.48
CA THR A 248 0.75 15.72 3.88
C THR A 248 1.01 17.20 4.10
N ILE A 249 2.12 17.73 3.58
CA ILE A 249 2.46 19.15 3.72
C ILE A 249 1.35 20.01 3.09
N ILE A 250 0.96 19.70 1.86
CA ILE A 250 -0.04 20.48 1.13
C ILE A 250 -1.40 20.37 1.81
N TYR A 251 -1.84 19.18 2.21
CA TYR A 251 -3.11 18.99 2.90
C TYR A 251 -3.18 19.80 4.20
N LYS A 252 -2.11 19.76 5.01
CA LYS A 252 -2.09 20.52 6.28
C LYS A 252 -2.13 22.02 6.05
N LEU A 253 -1.33 22.54 5.12
CA LEU A 253 -1.24 23.98 4.87
C LEU A 253 -2.52 24.56 4.26
N PHE A 254 -3.15 23.83 3.34
CA PHE A 254 -4.25 24.37 2.53
C PHE A 254 -5.65 23.89 2.96
N ILE A 255 -5.75 22.85 3.78
CA ILE A 255 -7.03 22.33 4.28
C ILE A 255 -7.05 22.37 5.82
N GLU A 256 -6.19 21.57 6.47
CA GLU A 256 -6.28 21.33 7.93
C GLU A 256 -6.09 22.61 8.77
N PHE A 257 -5.13 23.47 8.41
CA PHE A 257 -4.89 24.74 9.13
C PHE A 257 -6.00 25.76 8.94
N LEU A 258 -6.82 25.61 7.90
CA LEU A 258 -7.95 26.51 7.62
C LEU A 258 -9.25 26.03 8.27
N HIS A 259 -9.24 24.92 9.02
CA HIS A 259 -10.43 24.45 9.72
C HIS A 259 -10.97 25.51 10.71
N PRO A 260 -12.30 25.62 10.85
CA PRO A 260 -12.93 26.60 11.75
C PRO A 260 -12.44 26.50 13.19
N ASN A 261 -12.25 25.29 13.69
CA ASN A 261 -11.83 25.04 15.08
C ASN A 261 -10.40 25.54 15.35
N ASN A 262 -9.50 25.43 14.38
CA ASN A 262 -8.12 25.94 14.47
C ASN A 262 -8.07 27.48 14.40
N THR A 263 -8.94 28.09 13.59
CA THR A 263 -8.99 29.54 13.43
C THR A 263 -9.69 30.26 14.58
N GLN A 264 -10.61 29.61 15.28
CA GLN A 264 -11.25 30.17 16.48
C GLN A 264 -10.31 30.15 17.71
N SER A 265 -9.57 29.06 17.93
CA SER A 265 -8.53 28.97 18.97
C SER A 265 -7.55 30.16 18.89
N ASN A 266 -7.00 30.41 17.70
CA ASN A 266 -6.02 31.48 17.50
C ASN A 266 -6.60 32.89 17.69
N LYS A 267 -7.91 33.09 17.47
CA LYS A 267 -8.56 34.38 17.71
C LYS A 267 -8.81 34.65 19.20
N VAL A 268 -9.10 33.61 19.98
CA VAL A 268 -9.26 33.74 21.43
C VAL A 268 -7.93 34.12 22.08
N ASP A 269 -6.83 33.47 21.67
CA ASP A 269 -5.49 33.77 22.19
C ASP A 269 -5.00 35.18 21.79
N ALA A 270 -5.35 35.65 20.58
CA ALA A 270 -5.01 37.00 20.12
C ALA A 270 -5.83 38.12 20.79
N CYS A 271 -7.02 37.80 21.33
CA CYS A 271 -7.84 38.76 22.11
C CYS A 271 -7.42 38.84 23.59
N GLN A 272 -6.52 37.97 24.06
CA GLN A 272 -6.01 37.95 25.44
C GLN A 272 -4.63 38.60 25.60
N LEU A 273 -4.10 39.23 24.54
CA LEU A 273 -2.87 40.03 24.51
C LEU A 273 -3.19 41.51 24.27
#